data_AF-A0A7X6HSC7-F1
#
_entry.id   AF-A0A7X6HSC7-F1
#
_cell.length_a   1.000
_cell.length_b   1.000
_cell.length_c   1.000
_cell.angle_alpha   90.00
_cell.angle_beta   90.00
_cell.angle_gamma   90.00
#
_symmetry.space_group_name_H-M   'P 1'
#
loop_
_entity.id
_entity.type
_entity.pdbx_description
1 polymer ?
#
loop_
_entity_poly.entity_id
_entity_poly.type
_entity_poly.pdbx_seq_one_letter_code
_entity_poly.pdbx_strand_id
1 'polypeptide(L)'
;TISGRSKDAWQNPDVPFRLSNAAVIGDAVYGLLDPEQWDSNFAFDVKTGKTLWTSEPRQGGNAALVKAGDIWFSLEDDGELVVARASRTSTPSTPCATPNSSPCRATASCSWLSQTPPSSNASRA
;
A
#
# COMPACT_ATOMS: atom_id res chain seq x y z
N THR A 1 -32.12 -16.49 -8.31
CA THR A 1 -32.17 -15.28 -7.48
C THR A 1 -31.21 -15.43 -6.33
N ILE A 2 -30.15 -14.62 -6.25
CA ILE A 2 -29.24 -14.63 -5.09
C ILE A 2 -29.95 -13.84 -3.98
N SER A 3 -30.59 -14.57 -3.06
CA SER A 3 -31.26 -14.06 -1.86
C SER A 3 -30.26 -14.05 -0.69
N GLY A 4 -29.19 -13.27 -0.81
CA GLY A 4 -28.20 -13.12 0.26
C GLY A 4 -28.35 -11.77 0.95
N ARG A 5 -28.68 -11.76 2.24
CA ARG A 5 -28.64 -10.52 3.05
C ARG A 5 -27.19 -10.24 3.41
N SER A 6 -26.64 -9.11 2.96
CA SER A 6 -25.30 -8.67 3.35
C SER A 6 -25.27 -8.33 4.85
N LYS A 7 -24.13 -8.57 5.50
CA LYS A 7 -23.85 -8.12 6.86
C LYS A 7 -22.42 -7.58 6.91
N ASP A 8 -22.18 -6.62 7.78
CA ASP A 8 -20.84 -6.11 8.02
C ASP A 8 -19.91 -7.25 8.46
N ALA A 9 -18.75 -7.36 7.82
CA ALA A 9 -17.73 -8.33 8.20
C ALA A 9 -16.93 -7.85 9.42
N TRP A 10 -16.58 -6.57 9.43
CA TRP A 10 -15.89 -5.86 10.49
C TRP A 10 -15.97 -4.34 10.22
N GLN A 11 -15.59 -3.54 11.22
CA GLN A 11 -15.38 -2.10 11.11
C GLN A 11 -14.05 -1.74 11.78
N ASN A 12 -13.31 -0.79 11.22
CA ASN A 12 -12.05 -0.31 11.80
C ASN A 12 -12.08 1.24 11.89
N PRO A 13 -12.23 1.81 13.10
CA PRO A 13 -12.26 3.26 13.30
C PRO A 13 -10.87 3.92 13.21
N ASP A 14 -9.79 3.14 13.26
CA ASP A 14 -8.40 3.65 13.25
C ASP A 14 -7.91 3.99 11.84
N VAL A 15 -8.65 3.59 10.81
CA VAL A 15 -8.36 3.87 9.39
C VAL A 15 -9.58 4.51 8.74
N PRO A 16 -9.90 5.78 9.09
CA PRO A 16 -10.97 6.50 8.42
C PRO A 16 -10.56 6.73 6.97
N PHE A 17 -11.29 6.05 6.10
CA PHE A 17 -10.99 5.99 4.68
C PHE A 17 -11.90 6.95 3.93
N ARG A 18 -11.33 7.96 3.28
CA ARG A 18 -12.09 8.96 2.53
C ARG A 18 -11.39 9.29 1.22
N LEU A 19 -12.16 9.39 0.15
CA LEU A 19 -11.78 9.84 -1.20
C LEU A 19 -10.76 8.99 -1.98
N SER A 20 -9.94 8.18 -1.32
CA SER A 20 -9.05 7.20 -1.98
C SER A 20 -9.76 5.88 -2.25
N ASN A 21 -9.20 5.05 -3.14
CA ASN A 21 -9.59 3.64 -3.28
C ASN A 21 -8.59 2.71 -2.59
N ALA A 22 -9.00 1.50 -2.23
CA ALA A 22 -8.12 0.53 -1.56
C ALA A 22 -7.81 -0.66 -2.47
N ALA A 23 -6.65 -1.28 -2.27
CA ALA A 23 -6.21 -2.46 -3.02
C ALA A 23 -6.01 -3.66 -2.09
N VAL A 24 -6.65 -4.78 -2.41
CA VAL A 24 -6.45 -6.06 -1.69
C VAL A 24 -5.30 -6.83 -2.32
N ILE A 25 -4.27 -7.16 -1.53
CA ILE A 25 -3.10 -7.95 -1.97
C ILE A 25 -2.83 -9.02 -0.94
N GLY A 26 -3.07 -10.27 -1.33
CA GLY A 26 -3.07 -11.40 -0.39
C GLY A 26 -4.14 -11.22 0.69
N ASP A 27 -3.71 -11.29 1.95
CA ASP A 27 -4.58 -11.13 3.13
C ASP A 27 -4.59 -9.70 3.70
N ALA A 28 -4.07 -8.72 2.95
CA ALA A 28 -4.00 -7.33 3.39
C ALA A 28 -4.69 -6.39 2.41
N VAL A 29 -5.21 -5.28 2.95
CA VAL A 29 -5.71 -4.14 2.21
C VAL A 29 -4.76 -2.98 2.40
N TYR A 30 -4.42 -2.32 1.30
CA TYR A 30 -3.55 -1.15 1.25
C TYR A 30 -4.35 0.06 0.79
N GLY A 31 -4.02 1.23 1.30
CA GLY A 31 -4.70 2.48 0.97
C GLY A 31 -3.99 3.70 1.55
N LEU A 32 -4.58 4.85 1.30
CA LEU A 32 -4.18 6.14 1.84
C LEU A 32 -5.28 6.65 2.78
N LEU A 33 -4.89 7.11 3.97
CA LEU A 33 -5.78 7.73 4.94
C LEU A 33 -6.17 9.14 4.51
N ASP A 34 -7.31 9.60 5.02
CA ASP A 34 -7.78 10.98 4.85
C ASP A 34 -6.74 12.00 5.38
N PRO A 35 -6.63 13.20 4.77
CA PRO A 35 -5.88 14.33 5.31
C PRO A 35 -6.18 14.69 6.77
N GLU A 36 -7.38 14.44 7.27
CA GLU A 36 -7.70 14.61 8.70
C GLU A 36 -6.88 13.67 9.61
N GLN A 37 -6.43 12.52 9.09
CA GLN A 37 -5.52 11.57 9.74
C GLN A 37 -4.14 11.52 9.08
N TRP A 38 -3.64 12.71 8.72
CA TRP A 38 -2.25 12.96 8.37
C TRP A 38 -1.78 12.40 7.03
N ASP A 39 -2.65 12.05 6.08
CA ASP A 39 -2.24 11.66 4.72
C ASP A 39 -1.26 10.46 4.73
N SER A 40 -1.48 9.48 5.60
CA SER A 40 -0.58 8.33 5.73
C SER A 40 -1.04 7.14 4.90
N ASN A 41 -0.10 6.42 4.30
CA ASN A 41 -0.35 5.09 3.77
C ASN A 41 -0.64 4.11 4.92
N PHE A 42 -1.51 3.13 4.70
CA PHE A 42 -1.82 2.10 5.69
C PHE A 42 -1.87 0.70 5.08
N ALA A 43 -1.80 -0.29 5.96
CA ALA A 43 -2.30 -1.63 5.67
C ALA A 43 -3.13 -2.19 6.82
N PHE A 44 -4.19 -2.95 6.51
CA PHE A 44 -4.93 -3.74 7.49
C PHE A 44 -5.17 -5.18 7.01
N ASP A 45 -5.39 -6.09 7.95
CA ASP A 45 -5.71 -7.50 7.66
C ASP A 45 -7.16 -7.64 7.18
N VAL A 46 -7.36 -8.21 5.99
CA VAL A 46 -8.68 -8.27 5.33
C VAL A 46 -9.69 -9.14 6.08
N LYS A 47 -9.23 -10.12 6.85
CA LYS A 47 -10.08 -11.08 7.57
C LYS A 47 -10.60 -10.51 8.88
N THR A 48 -9.77 -9.72 9.56
CA THR A 48 -10.06 -9.21 10.91
C THR A 48 -10.35 -7.73 10.95
N GLY A 49 -10.01 -6.99 9.89
CA GLY A 49 -10.07 -5.53 9.85
C GLY A 49 -8.98 -4.83 10.65
N LYS A 50 -8.07 -5.55 11.32
CA LYS A 50 -7.06 -4.94 12.21
C LYS A 50 -5.96 -4.24 11.42
N THR A 51 -5.63 -3.01 11.81
CA THR A 51 -4.49 -2.26 11.27
C THR A 51 -3.18 -3.03 11.51
N LEU A 52 -2.43 -3.23 10.43
CA LEU A 52 -1.11 -3.86 10.44
C LEU A 52 -0.02 -2.82 10.64
N TRP A 53 -0.11 -1.70 9.92
CA TRP A 53 0.79 -0.56 10.03
C TRP A 53 0.16 0.69 9.41
N THR A 54 0.70 1.84 9.82
CA THR A 54 0.47 3.16 9.22
C THR A 54 1.84 3.81 8.98
N SER A 55 2.00 4.52 7.87
CA SER A 55 3.24 5.22 7.55
C SER A 55 3.37 6.55 8.27
N GLU A 56 4.54 7.17 8.09
CA GLU A 56 4.71 8.59 8.38
C GLU A 56 3.63 9.42 7.65
N PRO A 57 3.23 10.57 8.22
CA PRO A 57 2.34 11.53 7.59
C PRO A 57 2.77 12.03 6.20
N ARG A 58 1.83 12.68 5.50
CA ARG A 58 2.04 13.51 4.31
C ARG A 58 2.62 12.72 3.13
N GLN A 59 1.97 11.60 2.84
CA GLN A 59 2.23 10.74 1.68
C GLN A 59 1.19 10.98 0.56
N GLY A 60 0.72 12.22 0.39
CA GLY A 60 -0.29 12.60 -0.61
C GLY A 60 -1.70 12.81 -0.04
N GLY A 61 -2.50 13.69 -0.65
CA GLY A 61 -3.84 14.05 -0.18
C GLY A 61 -4.96 13.16 -0.76
N ASN A 62 -4.66 12.46 -1.85
CA ASN A 62 -5.53 11.48 -2.48
C ASN A 62 -4.67 10.53 -3.32
N ALA A 63 -5.06 9.26 -3.41
CA ALA A 63 -4.33 8.30 -4.22
C ALA A 63 -5.24 7.37 -5.02
N ALA A 64 -4.83 7.12 -6.27
CA ALA A 64 -5.33 6.02 -7.08
C ALA A 64 -4.44 4.78 -6.86
N LEU A 65 -4.94 3.79 -6.13
CA LEU A 65 -4.20 2.56 -5.84
C LEU A 65 -4.53 1.43 -6.83
N VAL A 66 -3.51 0.81 -7.41
CA VAL A 66 -3.64 -0.39 -8.25
C VAL A 66 -2.59 -1.44 -7.89
N LYS A 67 -2.84 -2.72 -8.22
CA LYS A 67 -1.90 -3.82 -7.95
C LYS A 67 -1.50 -4.57 -9.23
N ALA A 68 -0.30 -5.12 -9.21
CA ALA A 68 0.15 -6.15 -10.15
C ALA A 68 0.95 -7.22 -9.38
N GLY A 69 0.38 -8.42 -9.23
CA GLY A 69 0.99 -9.46 -8.38
C GLY A 69 1.07 -9.04 -6.91
N ASP A 70 2.27 -9.09 -6.36
CA ASP A 70 2.63 -8.63 -5.00
C ASP A 70 3.10 -7.17 -4.97
N ILE A 71 3.03 -6.45 -6.08
CA ILE A 71 3.39 -5.04 -6.18
C ILE A 71 2.12 -4.18 -6.16
N TRP A 72 2.21 -3.05 -5.47
CA TRP A 72 1.20 -2.01 -5.49
C TRP A 72 1.76 -0.67 -5.93
N PHE A 73 0.88 0.10 -6.54
CA PHE A 73 1.14 1.40 -7.11
C PHE A 73 0.21 2.40 -6.42
N SER A 74 0.76 3.50 -5.92
CA SER A 74 0.02 4.65 -5.41
C SER A 74 0.31 5.83 -6.33
N LEU A 75 -0.67 6.27 -7.11
CA LEU A 75 -0.56 7.53 -7.85
C LEU A 75 -1.21 8.64 -7.02
N GLU A 76 -0.39 9.53 -6.50
CA GLU A 76 -0.78 10.61 -5.61
C GLU A 76 -1.24 11.86 -6.39
N ASP A 77 -1.91 12.78 -5.71
CA ASP A 77 -2.53 13.97 -6.30
C ASP A 77 -1.54 15.04 -6.77
N ASP A 78 -0.30 15.00 -6.28
CA ASP A 78 0.81 15.82 -6.75
C ASP A 78 1.54 15.22 -7.97
N GLY A 79 1.14 14.02 -8.40
CA GLY A 79 1.70 13.28 -9.52
C GLY A 79 2.86 12.35 -9.16
N GLU A 80 3.17 12.15 -7.87
CA GLU A 80 4.11 11.13 -7.44
C GLU A 80 3.54 9.70 -7.63
N LEU A 81 4.38 8.78 -8.11
CA LEU A 81 4.05 7.37 -8.24
C LEU A 81 4.92 6.55 -7.29
N VAL A 82 4.31 6.09 -6.19
CA VAL A 82 4.94 5.15 -5.27
C VAL A 82 4.77 3.74 -5.82
N VAL A 83 5.87 3.00 -5.93
CA VAL A 83 5.88 1.58 -6.33
C VAL A 83 6.47 0.76 -5.20
N ALA A 84 5.70 -0.19 -4.69
CA ALA A 84 6.09 -0.91 -3.48
C ALA A 84 5.68 -2.38 -3.53
N ARG A 85 6.51 -3.24 -2.93
CA ARG A 85 6.11 -4.62 -2.66
C ARG A 85 5.19 -4.66 -1.45
N ALA A 86 4.15 -5.46 -1.53
CA ALA A 86 3.22 -5.69 -0.44
C ALA A 86 3.96 -6.30 0.76
N SER A 87 3.91 -5.60 1.88
CA SER A 87 4.44 -6.05 3.16
C SER A 87 3.35 -5.92 4.21
N ARG A 88 3.25 -6.92 5.08
CA ARG A 88 2.31 -6.91 6.21
C ARG A 88 2.93 -6.35 7.49
N THR A 89 4.24 -6.09 7.49
CA THR A 89 5.00 -5.74 8.69
C THR A 89 5.72 -4.41 8.57
N SER A 90 5.80 -3.84 7.37
CA SER A 90 6.52 -2.61 7.11
C SER A 90 5.81 -1.77 6.06
N THR A 91 5.92 -0.46 6.24
CA THR A 91 5.56 0.52 5.22
C THR A 91 6.51 0.40 4.02
N PRO A 92 6.12 0.90 2.84
CA PRO A 92 7.09 1.16 1.79
C PRO A 92 8.08 2.20 2.29
N SER A 93 9.36 1.83 2.38
CA SER A 93 10.42 2.83 2.46
C SER A 93 10.63 3.36 1.05
N THR A 94 10.33 4.64 0.79
CA THR A 94 10.78 5.30 -0.44
C THR A 94 12.31 5.18 -0.48
N PRO A 95 12.90 4.46 -1.44
CA PRO A 95 14.35 4.32 -1.52
C PRO A 95 14.89 5.58 -2.20
N CYS A 96 14.81 6.74 -1.54
CA CYS A 96 15.54 7.99 -1.83
C CYS A 96 14.96 9.18 -1.03
N ALA A 97 15.11 9.17 0.30
CA ALA A 97 15.01 10.40 1.09
C ALA A 97 16.33 10.61 1.84
N THR A 98 17.21 11.46 1.31
CA THR A 98 18.33 12.01 2.09
C THR A 98 17.88 13.28 2.83
N PRO A 99 18.44 13.60 4.02
CA PRO A 99 17.88 14.60 4.94
C PRO A 99 17.91 16.06 4.46
N ASN A 100 18.47 16.35 3.28
CA ASN A 100 18.87 17.70 2.90
C ASN A 100 18.80 17.99 1.39
N SER A 101 17.86 17.40 0.66
CA SER A 101 17.56 17.79 -0.73
C SER A 101 16.06 17.84 -0.99
N SER A 102 15.61 18.83 -1.76
CA SER A 102 14.30 18.87 -2.43
C SER A 102 13.90 17.48 -2.96
N PRO A 103 12.59 17.15 -3.00
CA PRO A 103 12.15 15.77 -3.17
C PRO A 103 12.76 15.20 -4.45
N CYS A 104 13.37 14.03 -4.32
CA CYS A 104 13.80 13.27 -5.48
C CYS A 104 12.57 13.09 -6.37
N ARG A 105 12.52 13.82 -7.49
CA ARG A 105 11.64 13.50 -8.62
C ARG A 105 11.83 12.02 -8.89
N ALA A 106 10.83 11.21 -8.62
CA ALA A 106 10.82 9.81 -8.98
C ALA A 106 10.82 9.69 -10.51
N THR A 107 12.00 9.82 -11.13
CA THR A 107 12.31 8.96 -12.26
C THR A 107 12.49 7.60 -11.62
N ALA A 108 11.46 6.75 -11.68
CA ALA A 108 11.45 5.43 -11.08
C ALA A 108 12.66 4.63 -11.58
N SER A 109 13.80 4.73 -10.89
CA SER A 109 14.92 3.83 -11.12
C SER A 109 14.57 2.54 -10.39
N CYS A 110 13.83 1.71 -11.10
CA CYS A 110 13.32 0.40 -10.71
C CYS A 110 14.44 -0.63 -10.54
N SER A 111 15.50 -0.32 -9.79
CA SER A 111 16.65 -1.20 -9.57
C SER A 111 16.33 -2.49 -8.78
N TRP A 112 15.16 -2.52 -8.13
CA TRP A 112 14.64 -3.71 -7.43
C TRP A 112 13.69 -4.57 -8.28
N LEU A 113 13.14 -4.06 -9.39
CA LEU A 113 12.32 -4.86 -10.33
C LEU A 113 13.17 -5.80 -11.21
N SER A 114 14.46 -5.52 -11.35
CA SER A 114 15.41 -6.42 -12.02
C SER A 114 15.88 -7.56 -11.11
N GLN A 115 15.49 -7.59 -9.83
CA GLN A 115 15.87 -8.67 -8.92
C GLN A 115 14.83 -9.78 -9.04
N THR A 116 15.21 -10.85 -9.74
CA THR A 116 14.44 -12.09 -9.80
C THR A 116 14.12 -12.59 -8.39
N PRO A 117 12.88 -13.01 -8.10
CA PRO A 117 12.55 -13.59 -6.80
C PRO A 117 13.47 -14.79 -6.52
N PRO A 118 13.85 -15.07 -5.26
CA PRO A 118 14.69 -16.21 -4.94
C PRO A 118 13.99 -17.48 -5.43
N SER A 119 14.65 -18.24 -6.32
CA SER A 119 14.14 -19.50 -6.83
C SER A 119 13.92 -20.45 -5.66
N SER A 120 12.67 -20.83 -5.40
CA SER A 120 12.35 -21.89 -4.44
C SER A 120 12.92 -23.21 -4.98
N ASN A 121 13.99 -23.67 -4.34
CA ASN A 121 14.63 -25.00 -4.40
C ASN A 121 14.04 -26.02 -5.39
N ALA A 122 14.78 -26.26 -6.48
CA ALA A 122 14.76 -27.56 -7.16
C ALA A 122 15.92 -28.42 -6.61
N SER A 123 15.65 -29.16 -5.55
CA SER A 123 16.45 -30.34 -5.17
C SER A 123 15.52 -31.39 -4.56
N ARG A 124 14.83 -32.10 -5.45
CA ARG A 124 14.17 -33.37 -5.14
C ARG A 124 14.18 -34.27 -6.38
N ALA A 125 15.27 -35.02 -6.54
CA ALA A 125 15.37 -36.37 -7.10
C ALA A 125 16.85 -36.78 -7.09
#